data_AF-W1YPE6-F1
#
_entry.id   AF-W1YPE6-F1
#
_cell.length_a   1.000
_cell.length_b   1.000
_cell.length_c   1.000
_cell.angle_alpha   90.00
_cell.angle_beta   90.00
_cell.angle_gamma   90.00
#
_symmetry.space_group_name_H-M   'P 1'
#
loop_
_entity.id
_entity.type
_entity.pdbx_description
1 polymer ?
#
loop_
_entity_poly.entity_id
_entity_poly.type
_entity_poly.pdbx_seq_one_letter_code
_entity_poly.pdbx_strand_id
1 'polypeptide(L)'
;LLGAKGLPGETDVALPGPLPFILSRTYSSYRTKTPAPVGVFGPGWKAPSDIRLQLRDDGLILNDNGGQSIHFEPLLPGEAVYSRSES
;
A
#
# COMPACT_ATOMS: atom_id res chain seq x y z
N LEU A 1 -20.28 11.93 -13.04
CA LEU A 1 -19.12 11.29 -12.39
C LEU A 1 -18.94 9.91 -13.03
N LEU A 2 -17.85 9.69 -13.76
CA LEU A 2 -17.47 8.33 -14.14
C LEU A 2 -17.10 7.61 -12.84
N GLY A 3 -17.83 6.54 -12.50
CA GLY A 3 -17.55 5.75 -11.29
C GLY A 3 -16.15 5.10 -11.33
N ALA A 4 -15.67 4.65 -10.17
CA ALA A 4 -14.47 3.82 -10.11
C ALA A 4 -14.85 2.33 -10.17
N LYS A 5 -14.09 1.52 -10.90
CA LYS A 5 -14.22 0.06 -10.89
C LYS A 5 -13.37 -0.50 -9.76
N GLY A 6 -14.02 -1.16 -8.80
CA GLY A 6 -13.37 -1.96 -7.77
C GLY A 6 -13.64 -3.44 -8.01
N LEU A 7 -12.63 -4.29 -7.84
CA LEU A 7 -12.79 -5.74 -7.72
C LEU A 7 -12.32 -6.16 -6.32
N PRO A 8 -13.08 -7.04 -5.64
CA PRO A 8 -12.71 -7.54 -4.32
C PRO A 8 -11.43 -8.38 -4.39
N GLY A 9 -10.91 -8.75 -3.21
CA GLY A 9 -9.70 -9.57 -3.11
C GLY A 9 -9.90 -10.95 -3.72
N GLU A 10 -9.05 -11.29 -4.67
CA GLU A 10 -8.92 -12.64 -5.23
C GLU A 10 -7.64 -13.27 -4.69
N THR A 11 -7.71 -14.55 -4.31
CA THR A 11 -6.52 -15.33 -3.94
C THR A 11 -6.00 -16.01 -5.20
N ASP A 12 -4.83 -15.58 -5.67
CA ASP A 12 -4.19 -16.15 -6.86
C ASP A 12 -3.50 -17.47 -6.54
N VAL A 13 -2.82 -17.54 -5.39
CA VAL A 13 -2.05 -18.72 -4.94
C VAL A 13 -2.20 -18.89 -3.43
N ALA A 14 -2.43 -20.13 -3.00
CA ALA A 14 -2.37 -20.53 -1.60
C ALA A 14 -1.52 -21.79 -1.46
N LEU A 15 -0.38 -21.68 -0.77
CA LEU A 15 0.49 -22.80 -0.45
C LEU A 15 0.29 -23.19 1.02
N PRO A 16 -0.25 -24.39 1.31
CA PRO A 16 -0.46 -24.82 2.69
C PRO A 16 0.87 -25.21 3.35
N GLY A 17 0.95 -25.04 4.66
CA GLY A 17 2.10 -25.44 5.47
C GLY A 17 2.03 -24.83 6.87
N PRO A 18 2.98 -25.17 7.77
CA PRO A 18 3.05 -24.58 9.10
C PRO A 18 3.16 -23.04 9.08
N LEU A 19 3.74 -22.50 8.00
CA LEU A 19 3.68 -21.09 7.64
C LEU A 19 3.05 -20.96 6.25
N PRO A 20 1.74 -20.71 6.15
CA PRO A 20 1.06 -20.63 4.86
C PRO A 20 1.53 -19.41 4.07
N PHE A 21 1.68 -19.57 2.76
CA PHE A 21 1.93 -18.47 1.83
C PHE A 21 0.68 -18.22 1.00
N ILE A 22 0.15 -17.00 1.07
CA ILE A 22 -1.05 -16.59 0.34
C ILE A 22 -0.67 -15.37 -0.49
N LEU A 23 -0.86 -15.47 -1.81
CA LEU A 23 -0.81 -14.34 -2.72
C LEU A 23 -2.23 -13.95 -3.08
N SER A 24 -2.58 -12.70 -2.80
CA SER A 24 -3.88 -12.13 -3.13
C SER A 24 -3.74 -10.73 -3.68
N ARG A 25 -4.72 -10.35 -4.51
CA ARG A 25 -4.76 -9.03 -5.14
C ARG A 25 -6.17 -8.48 -5.16
N THR A 26 -6.24 -7.15 -5.09
CA THR A 26 -7.46 -6.38 -5.34
C THR A 26 -7.23 -5.47 -6.54
N TYR A 27 -8.31 -5.02 -7.18
CA TYR A 27 -8.23 -4.02 -8.23
C TYR A 27 -9.06 -2.79 -7.87
N SER A 28 -8.52 -1.61 -8.13
CA SER A 28 -9.27 -0.36 -8.09
C SER A 28 -8.78 0.60 -9.17
N SER A 29 -9.70 1.14 -9.96
CA SER A 29 -9.40 2.24 -10.89
C SER A 29 -9.41 3.61 -10.20
N TYR A 30 -9.67 3.68 -8.89
CA TYR A 30 -9.68 4.92 -8.13
C TYR A 30 -8.28 5.54 -8.08
N ARG A 31 -8.19 6.83 -8.35
CA ARG A 31 -6.96 7.61 -8.21
C ARG A 31 -7.09 8.55 -7.02
N THR A 32 -6.20 8.38 -6.05
CA THR A 32 -6.03 9.30 -4.92
C THR A 32 -5.33 10.57 -5.39
N LYS A 33 -5.37 11.64 -4.59
CA LYS A 33 -4.65 12.89 -4.89
C LYS A 33 -3.12 12.71 -4.84
N THR A 34 -2.66 11.84 -3.96
CA THR A 34 -1.26 11.48 -3.72
C THR A 34 -1.08 9.97 -3.94
N PRO A 35 -1.06 9.51 -5.21
CA PRO A 35 -0.99 8.09 -5.50
C PRO A 35 0.34 7.50 -5.04
N ALA A 36 0.27 6.34 -4.38
CA ALA A 36 1.43 5.49 -4.20
C ALA A 36 2.02 5.07 -5.57
N PRO A 37 3.33 4.74 -5.63
CA PRO A 37 3.92 4.13 -6.80
C PRO A 37 3.18 2.87 -7.25
N VAL A 38 3.27 2.54 -8.54
CA VAL A 38 2.67 1.32 -9.09
C VAL A 38 3.32 0.09 -8.45
N GLY A 39 2.48 -0.78 -7.88
CA GLY A 39 2.90 -2.04 -7.26
C GLY A 39 3.30 -3.12 -8.28
N VAL A 40 3.66 -4.30 -7.78
CA VAL A 40 4.24 -5.39 -8.58
C VAL A 40 3.30 -5.87 -9.69
N PHE A 41 1.99 -5.72 -9.52
CA PHE A 41 0.96 -6.22 -10.44
C PHE A 41 0.46 -5.19 -11.47
N GLY A 42 1.09 -4.01 -11.51
CA GLY A 42 0.76 -2.96 -12.48
C GLY A 42 -0.38 -2.03 -12.05
N PRO A 43 -0.77 -1.06 -12.91
CA PRO A 43 -1.69 0.01 -12.52
C PRO A 43 -3.06 -0.49 -12.05
N GLY A 44 -3.49 0.00 -10.89
CA GLY A 44 -4.79 -0.33 -10.29
C GLY A 44 -4.84 -1.66 -9.55
N TRP A 45 -3.85 -2.54 -9.74
CA TRP A 45 -3.71 -3.76 -8.94
C TRP A 45 -2.94 -3.49 -7.65
N LYS A 46 -3.37 -4.11 -6.56
CA LYS A 46 -2.79 -3.97 -5.22
C LYS A 46 -2.71 -5.32 -4.54
N ALA A 47 -1.56 -5.61 -3.95
CA ALA A 47 -1.37 -6.72 -3.01
C ALA A 47 -1.20 -6.19 -1.59
N PRO A 48 -1.55 -6.98 -0.55
CA PRO A 48 -1.26 -6.61 0.85
C PRO A 48 0.22 -6.31 1.10
N SER A 49 1.12 -6.93 0.32
CA SER A 49 2.57 -6.75 0.40
C SER A 49 3.11 -5.51 -0.31
N ASP A 50 2.28 -4.73 -1.02
CA ASP A 50 2.71 -3.50 -1.71
C ASP A 50 2.98 -2.33 -0.74
N ILE A 51 2.87 -2.53 0.58
CA ILE A 51 3.26 -1.54 1.59
C ILE A 51 4.76 -1.25 1.47
N ARG A 52 5.12 0.03 1.40
CA ARG A 52 6.52 0.45 1.22
C ARG A 52 6.86 1.68 2.03
N LEU A 53 7.96 1.62 2.77
CA LEU A 53 8.59 2.78 3.40
C LEU A 53 9.73 3.31 2.50
N GLN A 54 9.73 4.61 2.24
CA GLN A 54 10.82 5.31 1.56
C GLN A 54 11.51 6.25 2.55
N LEU A 55 12.83 6.15 2.63
CA LEU A 55 13.69 7.10 3.32
C LEU A 55 14.15 8.17 2.31
N ARG A 56 14.03 9.44 2.65
CA ARG A 56 14.54 10.59 1.89
C ARG A 56 15.30 11.52 2.83
N ASP A 57 16.13 12.38 2.27
CA ASP A 57 16.90 13.35 3.06
C ASP A 57 16.00 14.36 3.78
N ASP A 58 14.82 14.65 3.21
CA ASP A 58 13.84 15.62 3.69
C ASP A 58 12.60 14.98 4.33
N GLY A 59 12.54 13.66 4.47
CA GLY A 59 11.40 13.02 5.12
C GLY A 59 11.26 11.52 4.90
N LEU A 60 10.13 11.01 5.38
CA LEU A 60 9.70 9.62 5.24
C LEU A 60 8.39 9.55 4.48
N ILE A 61 8.26 8.56 3.60
CA ILE A 61 7.00 8.29 2.89
C ILE A 61 6.57 6.85 3.13
N LEU A 62 5.42 6.67 3.76
CA LEU A 62 4.72 5.40 3.83
C LEU A 62 3.72 5.31 2.67
N ASN A 63 3.91 4.33 1.80
CA ASN A 63 2.89 3.91 0.85
C ASN A 63 2.10 2.79 1.49
N ASP A 64 0.80 3.01 1.70
CA ASP A 64 -0.10 1.97 2.20
C ASP A 64 -0.55 1.02 1.07
N ASN A 65 -1.23 -0.07 1.44
CA ASN A 65 -1.86 -0.97 0.46
C ASN A 65 -3.15 -0.38 -0.15
N GLY A 66 -3.63 0.76 0.38
CA GLY A 66 -4.74 1.56 -0.12
C GLY A 66 -4.38 2.42 -1.33
N GLY A 67 -3.10 2.46 -1.72
CA GLY A 67 -2.60 3.28 -2.82
C GLY A 67 -2.42 4.75 -2.47
N GLN A 68 -2.31 5.08 -1.18
CA GLN A 68 -2.01 6.42 -0.68
C GLN A 68 -0.55 6.54 -0.30
N SER A 69 0.04 7.71 -0.55
CA SER A 69 1.30 8.13 0.05
C SER A 69 1.05 9.03 1.26
N ILE A 70 1.60 8.64 2.41
CA ILE A 70 1.56 9.40 3.67
C ILE A 70 2.97 9.91 3.96
N HIS A 71 3.09 11.21 4.17
CA HIS A 71 4.38 11.88 4.40
C HIS A 71 4.59 12.18 5.88
N PHE A 72 5.81 11.97 6.35
CA PHE A 72 6.26 12.32 7.69
C PHE A 72 7.58 13.07 7.63
N GLU A 73 7.86 13.85 8.66
CA GLU A 73 9.20 14.38 8.92
C GLU A 73 10.22 13.24 9.10
N PRO A 74 11.53 13.50 8.90
CA PRO A 74 12.58 12.53 9.22
C PRO A 74 12.51 12.07 10.67
N LEU A 75 12.80 10.78 10.91
CA LEU A 75 12.90 10.21 12.27
C LEU A 75 14.35 9.92 12.62
N LEU A 76 14.73 10.24 13.85
CA LEU A 76 15.96 9.75 14.45
C LEU A 76 15.82 8.27 14.84
N PRO A 77 16.93 7.54 14.98
CA PRO A 77 16.89 6.15 15.46
C PRO A 77 16.15 6.03 16.80
N GLY A 78 15.09 5.21 16.83
CA GLY A 78 14.27 4.95 18.02
C GLY A 78 13.04 5.85 18.16
N GLU A 79 12.86 6.86 17.30
CA GLU A 79 11.64 7.67 17.28
C GLU A 79 10.48 6.96 16.58
N ALA A 80 9.26 7.31 16.97
CA ALA A 80 8.03 6.80 16.37
C ALA A 80 7.05 7.96 16.12
N VAL A 81 6.37 7.90 14.98
CA VAL A 81 5.33 8.85 14.59
C VAL A 81 4.13 8.09 14.04
N TYR A 82 2.94 8.66 14.19
CA TYR A 82 1.69 8.08 13.72
C TYR A 82 0.86 9.14 12.98
N SER A 83 0.14 8.71 11.94
CA SER A 83 -0.84 9.56 11.28
C SER A 83 -2.14 9.54 12.08
N ARG A 84 -2.67 10.72 12.46
CA ARG A 84 -3.98 10.81 13.16
C ARG A 84 -5.18 10.55 12.25
N SER A 85 -4.99 10.56 10.93
CA SER A 85 -6.06 10.32 9.97
C SER A 85 -6.35 8.84 9.74
N GLU A 86 -5.50 7.96 10.27
CA GLU A 86 -5.53 6.51 10.09
C GLU A 86 -5.87 5.75 11.40
N SER A 87 -6.35 6.46 12.44
CA SER A 87 -6.69 5.90 13.76
C SER A 87 -8.12 5.36 13.84
#